data_AF-A0A0G1XCS9-F1
#
_entry.id   AF-A0A0G1XCS9-F1
#
_cell.length_a   1.000
_cell.length_b   1.000
_cell.length_c   1.000
_cell.angle_alpha   90.00
_cell.angle_beta   90.00
_cell.angle_gamma   90.00
#
_symmetry.space_group_name_H-M   'P 1'
#
loop_
_entity.id
_entity.type
_entity.pdbx_description
1 polymer ?
#
loop_
_entity_poly.entity_id
_entity_poly.type
_entity_poly.pdbx_seq_one_letter_code
_entity_poly.pdbx_strand_id
1 'polypeptide(L)'
;MVYVGADHRGFVLNEDPNNRGVLLCGSGAGVCIAANKIRGVRAAQAWDPEVARLARNDDNINVVCLGADRISADDAKPIVKKFLSTSFGGAERFTRRIKQITELEGKK
;
A
#
# COMPACT_ATOMS: atom_id res chain seq x y z
N MET A 1 11.09 -0.88 4.15
CA MET A 1 11.65 -2.19 3.71
C MET A 1 10.98 -2.56 2.39
N VAL A 2 11.74 -2.63 1.29
CA VAL A 2 11.23 -3.03 -0.03
C VAL A 2 11.28 -4.54 -0.09
N TYR A 3 10.16 -5.21 -0.42
CA TYR A 3 10.14 -6.65 -0.64
C TYR A 3 9.91 -6.93 -2.13
N VAL A 4 10.88 -7.59 -2.75
CA VAL A 4 10.78 -8.22 -4.06
C VAL A 4 10.99 -9.71 -3.81
N GLY A 5 9.93 -10.51 -3.84
CA GLY A 5 10.06 -11.96 -3.63
C GLY A 5 8.72 -12.68 -3.55
N ALA A 6 8.68 -13.92 -4.01
CA ALA A 6 7.51 -14.81 -3.94
C ALA A 6 7.82 -16.02 -3.03
N ASP A 7 8.47 -15.78 -1.88
CA ASP A 7 8.77 -16.81 -0.86
C ASP A 7 7.90 -16.58 0.37
N HIS A 8 7.42 -17.68 0.92
CA HIS A 8 6.34 -17.93 1.87
C HIS A 8 6.63 -17.44 3.30
N ARG A 9 7.54 -16.49 3.47
CA ARG A 9 8.00 -15.96 4.75
C ARG A 9 7.49 -14.53 4.97
N GLY A 10 6.33 -14.47 5.66
CA GLY A 10 5.84 -13.40 6.53
C GLY A 10 6.06 -11.94 6.14
N PHE A 11 4.96 -11.22 5.91
CA PHE A 11 4.96 -9.75 5.91
C PHE A 11 5.36 -9.23 7.30
N VAL A 12 6.55 -8.64 7.41
CA VAL A 12 7.01 -7.95 8.64
C VAL A 12 7.05 -6.46 8.35
N LEU A 13 5.94 -5.78 8.61
CA LEU A 13 5.94 -4.35 8.92
C LEU A 13 6.00 -4.26 10.44
N ASN A 14 7.20 -4.33 11.04
CA ASN A 14 7.32 -4.32 12.51
C ASN A 14 7.83 -2.96 13.05
N GLU A 15 7.21 -2.58 14.17
CA GLU A 15 7.46 -1.58 15.22
C GLU A 15 7.37 -0.07 14.94
N ASP A 16 7.66 0.44 13.74
CA ASP A 16 7.54 1.89 13.46
C ASP A 16 6.26 2.20 12.66
N PRO A 17 5.29 2.97 13.19
CA PRO A 17 4.08 3.39 12.47
C PRO A 17 4.36 4.26 11.24
N ASN A 18 5.59 4.77 11.08
CA ASN A 18 6.03 5.53 9.90
C ASN A 18 6.55 4.65 8.77
N ASN A 19 6.76 3.36 8.99
CA ASN A 19 7.26 2.45 7.96
C ASN A 19 6.23 2.30 6.82
N ARG A 20 6.76 2.33 5.59
CA ARG A 20 5.99 2.09 4.37
C ARG A 20 6.57 0.92 3.57
N GLY A 21 5.70 0.17 2.91
CA GLY A 21 6.03 -0.99 2.08
C GLY A 21 5.76 -0.75 0.60
N VAL A 22 6.57 -1.40 -0.24
CA VAL A 22 6.35 -1.51 -1.69
C VAL A 22 6.38 -3.00 -2.02
N LEU A 23 5.33 -3.48 -2.70
CA LEU A 23 5.19 -4.88 -3.11
C LEU A 23 5.05 -4.99 -4.62
N LEU A 24 5.64 -6.03 -5.18
CA LEU A 24 5.65 -6.31 -6.62
C LEU A 24 5.33 -7.79 -6.87
N CYS A 25 4.42 -8.06 -7.80
CA CYS A 25 4.27 -9.36 -8.45
C CYS A 25 3.78 -9.14 -9.89
N GLY A 26 3.66 -10.18 -10.72
CA GLY A 26 3.30 -10.03 -12.13
C GLY A 26 2.11 -9.09 -12.37
N SER A 27 0.97 -9.35 -11.71
CA SER A 27 -0.21 -8.48 -11.80
C SER A 27 -0.32 -7.42 -10.71
N GLY A 28 0.43 -7.52 -9.59
CA GLY A 28 0.29 -6.66 -8.41
C GLY A 28 -0.95 -6.93 -7.53
N ALA A 29 -2.00 -7.55 -8.08
CA ALA A 29 -3.26 -7.79 -7.37
C ALA A 29 -3.12 -8.83 -6.25
N GLY A 30 -2.43 -9.94 -6.50
CA GLY A 30 -2.30 -11.04 -5.53
C GLY A 30 -1.60 -10.59 -4.23
N VAL A 31 -0.51 -9.84 -4.36
CA VAL A 31 0.21 -9.29 -3.20
C VAL A 31 -0.61 -8.22 -2.48
N CYS A 32 -1.42 -7.44 -3.20
CA CYS A 32 -2.34 -6.46 -2.61
C CYS A 32 -3.44 -7.14 -1.77
N ILE A 33 -4.06 -8.19 -2.32
CA ILE A 33 -5.08 -8.98 -1.61
C ILE A 33 -4.47 -9.62 -0.36
N ALA A 34 -3.30 -10.26 -0.48
CA ALA A 34 -2.63 -10.92 0.63
C ALA A 34 -2.22 -9.94 1.73
N ALA A 35 -1.64 -8.79 1.37
CA ALA A 35 -1.20 -7.77 2.32
C ALA A 35 -2.38 -7.23 3.16
N ASN A 36 -3.52 -6.96 2.53
CA ASN A 36 -4.73 -6.49 3.22
C ASN A 36 -5.37 -7.53 4.18
N LYS A 37 -4.88 -8.77 4.24
CA LYS A 37 -5.30 -9.75 5.27
C LYS A 37 -4.51 -9.62 6.58
N ILE A 38 -3.47 -8.81 6.60
CA ILE A 38 -2.67 -8.52 7.80
C ILE A 38 -3.29 -7.31 8.50
N ARG A 39 -3.61 -7.46 9.80
CA ARG A 39 -4.21 -6.39 10.60
C ARG A 39 -3.34 -5.13 10.57
N GLY A 40 -3.96 -3.97 10.37
CA GLY A 40 -3.27 -2.67 10.31
C GLY A 40 -2.58 -2.39 8.98
N VAL A 41 -2.55 -3.33 8.03
CA VAL A 41 -2.05 -3.10 6.68
C VAL A 41 -3.18 -2.58 5.80
N ARG A 42 -2.93 -1.43 5.16
CA ARG A 42 -3.75 -0.88 4.09
C ARG A 42 -2.90 -0.83 2.85
N ALA A 43 -3.11 -1.81 1.97
CA ALA A 43 -2.43 -1.92 0.70
C ALA A 43 -3.36 -1.48 -0.44
N ALA A 44 -2.84 -0.69 -1.37
CA ALA A 44 -3.53 -0.41 -2.63
C ALA A 44 -2.59 -0.60 -3.81
N GLN A 45 -3.17 -1.04 -4.92
CA GLN A 45 -2.47 -1.13 -6.18
C GLN A 45 -2.44 0.23 -6.87
N ALA A 46 -1.28 0.63 -7.41
CA ALA A 46 -1.13 1.84 -8.19
C ALA A 46 -0.44 1.54 -9.52
N TRP A 47 -0.87 2.22 -10.58
CA TRP A 47 -0.30 2.10 -11.94
C TRP A 47 0.15 3.44 -12.51
N ASP A 48 -0.10 4.54 -11.79
CA ASP A 48 0.44 5.86 -12.09
C ASP A 48 0.66 6.68 -10.80
N PRO A 49 1.40 7.80 -10.87
CA PRO A 49 1.72 8.60 -9.68
C PRO A 49 0.49 9.23 -9.01
N GLU A 50 -0.55 9.56 -9.76
CA GLU A 50 -1.74 10.20 -9.21
C GLU A 50 -2.57 9.21 -8.39
N VAL A 51 -2.70 7.97 -8.86
CA VAL A 51 -3.31 6.88 -8.09
C VAL A 51 -2.54 6.62 -6.80
N ALA A 52 -1.20 6.61 -6.84
CA ALA A 52 -0.38 6.50 -5.63
C ALA A 52 -0.57 7.69 -4.67
N ARG A 53 -0.70 8.91 -5.20
CA ARG A 53 -1.00 10.10 -4.39
C ARG A 53 -2.36 9.98 -3.71
N LEU A 54 -3.40 9.66 -4.47
CA LEU A 54 -4.77 9.54 -3.98
C LEU A 54 -4.86 8.44 -2.92
N ALA A 55 -4.35 7.24 -3.20
CA ALA A 55 -4.35 6.15 -2.22
C ALA A 55 -3.65 6.55 -0.91
N ARG A 56 -2.52 7.25 -1.00
CA ARG A 56 -1.78 7.71 0.19
C ARG A 56 -2.52 8.83 0.93
N ASN A 57 -3.09 9.80 0.19
CA ASN A 57 -3.73 10.98 0.76
C ASN A 57 -5.11 10.69 1.35
N ASP A 58 -5.90 9.87 0.66
CA ASP A 58 -7.32 9.67 0.92
C ASP A 58 -7.58 8.43 1.80
N ASP A 59 -6.76 7.40 1.66
CA ASP A 59 -6.94 6.09 2.32
C ASP A 59 -5.78 5.75 3.28
N ASN A 60 -4.79 6.65 3.40
CA ASN A 60 -3.64 6.51 4.30
C ASN A 60 -2.96 5.14 4.14
N ILE A 61 -2.80 4.64 2.91
CA ILE A 61 -2.15 3.35 2.65
C ILE A 61 -0.72 3.33 3.18
N ASN A 62 -0.32 2.24 3.80
CA ASN A 62 1.06 2.01 4.26
C ASN A 62 1.81 1.03 3.35
N VAL A 63 1.13 0.43 2.37
CA VAL A 63 1.73 -0.42 1.35
C VAL A 63 1.21 -0.02 -0.03
N VAL A 64 2.11 0.15 -1.00
CA VAL A 64 1.75 0.26 -2.42
C VAL A 64 2.11 -1.04 -3.15
N CYS A 65 1.20 -1.52 -3.98
CA CYS A 65 1.39 -2.72 -4.80
C CYS A 65 1.51 -2.34 -6.28
N LEU A 66 2.46 -2.94 -6.98
CA LEU A 66 2.74 -2.67 -8.40
C LEU A 66 2.72 -3.98 -9.20
N GLY A 67 2.24 -3.91 -10.44
CA GLY A 67 2.25 -5.05 -11.37
C GLY A 67 3.54 -5.07 -12.18
N ALA A 68 4.48 -5.94 -11.82
CA ALA A 68 5.81 -6.03 -12.45
C ALA A 68 5.75 -6.33 -13.95
N ASP A 69 4.73 -7.07 -14.42
CA ASP A 69 4.55 -7.38 -15.85
C ASP A 69 3.77 -6.28 -16.59
N ARG A 70 3.32 -5.24 -15.88
CA ARG A 70 2.40 -4.20 -16.37
C ARG A 70 3.04 -2.81 -16.42
N ILE A 71 4.18 -2.63 -15.77
CA ILE A 71 4.84 -1.33 -15.67
C ILE A 71 6.35 -1.45 -15.85
N SER A 72 6.94 -0.49 -16.56
CA SER A 72 8.39 -0.40 -16.67
C SER A 72 9.01 0.07 -15.34
N ALA A 73 10.30 -0.20 -15.13
CA ALA A 73 10.99 0.30 -13.94
C ALA A 73 11.03 1.85 -13.90
N ASP A 74 11.10 2.50 -15.06
CA ASP A 74 11.13 3.96 -15.15
C ASP A 74 9.78 4.60 -14.84
N ASP A 75 8.68 3.93 -15.17
CA ASP A 75 7.33 4.36 -14.78
C ASP A 75 7.01 3.99 -13.33
N ALA A 76 7.59 2.92 -12.77
CA ALA A 76 7.39 2.53 -11.38
C ALA A 76 8.03 3.52 -10.38
N LYS A 77 9.20 4.07 -10.71
CA LYS A 77 9.94 5.03 -9.87
C LYS A 77 9.09 6.24 -9.45
N PRO A 78 8.42 6.99 -10.35
CA PRO A 78 7.61 8.14 -9.97
C PRO A 78 6.40 7.75 -9.12
N ILE A 79 5.83 6.54 -9.30
CA ILE A 79 4.74 6.03 -8.47
C ILE A 79 5.22 5.83 -7.03
N VAL A 80 6.32 5.09 -6.85
CA VAL A 80 6.92 4.85 -5.54
C VAL A 80 7.33 6.15 -4.89
N LYS A 81 7.98 7.06 -5.64
CA LYS A 81 8.36 8.38 -5.14
C LYS A 81 7.14 9.15 -4.64
N LYS A 82 6.06 9.17 -5.42
CA LYS A 82 4.83 9.89 -5.06
C LYS A 82 4.15 9.28 -3.84
N PHE A 83 4.09 7.94 -3.74
CA PHE A 83 3.60 7.24 -2.55
C PHE A 83 4.41 7.59 -1.30
N LEU A 84 5.74 7.60 -1.39
CA LEU A 84 6.63 7.91 -0.26
C LEU A 84 6.60 9.39 0.14
N SER A 85 6.46 10.31 -0.82
CA SER A 85 6.47 11.75 -0.53
C SER A 85 5.10 12.30 -0.13
N THR A 86 4.00 11.59 -0.40
CA THR A 86 2.65 12.09 -0.11
C THR A 86 2.30 11.87 1.35
N SER A 87 1.77 12.92 1.99
CA SER A 87 1.21 12.87 3.34
C SER A 87 -0.28 12.51 3.30
N PHE A 88 -0.77 11.94 4.39
CA PHE A 88 -2.20 11.72 4.58
C PHE A 88 -2.92 13.09 4.61
N GLY A 89 -4.06 13.18 3.95
CA GLY A 89 -4.80 14.44 3.80
C GLY A 89 -5.51 14.89 5.08
N GLY A 90 -5.78 13.97 6.02
CA GLY A 90 -6.37 14.31 7.32
C GLY A 90 -7.83 14.78 7.31
N ALA A 91 -8.46 14.91 6.14
CA ALA A 91 -9.84 15.34 6.03
C ALA A 91 -10.79 14.39 6.77
N GLU A 92 -11.84 14.94 7.39
CA GLU A 92 -12.79 14.18 8.22
C GLU A 92 -13.36 12.95 7.48
N ARG A 93 -13.76 13.13 6.21
CA ARG A 93 -14.28 12.03 5.37
C ARG A 93 -13.28 10.90 5.16
N PHE A 94 -11.98 11.19 5.14
CA PHE A 94 -10.91 10.20 4.97
C PHE A 94 -10.72 9.42 6.26
N THR A 95 -10.60 10.11 7.38
CA THR A 95 -10.49 9.52 8.72
C THR A 95 -11.70 8.64 9.04
N ARG A 96 -12.92 9.08 8.68
CA ARG A 96 -14.15 8.29 8.85
C ARG A 96 -14.10 6.96 8.09
N ARG A 97 -13.69 6.97 6.81
CA ARG A 97 -13.57 5.73 6.00
C ARG A 97 -12.50 4.80 6.55
N ILE A 98 -11.35 5.33 6.98
CA ILE A 98 -10.30 4.53 7.60
C ILE A 98 -10.82 3.85 8.86
N LYS A 99 -11.57 4.55 9.71
CA LYS A 99 -12.19 3.96 10.90
C LYS A 99 -13.14 2.81 10.53
N GLN A 100 -13.97 2.98 9.50
CA GLN A 100 -14.86 1.92 9.00
C GLN A 100 -14.07 0.70 8.50
N ILE A 101 -12.96 0.91 7.78
CA ILE A 101 -12.06 -0.18 7.35
C ILE A 101 -11.47 -0.90 8.58
N THR A 102 -11.00 -0.15 9.59
CA THR A 102 -10.47 -0.74 10.83
C THR A 102 -11.53 -1.54 11.59
N GLU A 103 -12.80 -1.11 11.57
CA GLU A 103 -13.91 -1.86 12.14
C GLU A 103 -14.14 -3.19 11.39
N LEU A 104 -14.01 -3.18 10.05
CA LEU A 104 -14.10 -4.40 9.22
C LEU A 104 -12.94 -5.38 9.43
N GLU A 105 -11.75 -4.90 9.80
CA GLU A 105 -10.58 -5.75 10.09
C GLU A 105 -10.81 -6.68 11.29
N GLY A 106 -11.67 -6.28 12.24
CA GLY A 106 -12.13 -7.08 13.37
C GLY A 106 -11.05 -7.46 14.41
N LYS A 107 -11.52 -7.78 15.62
CA LYS A 107 -10.73 -8.48 16.63
C LYS A 107 -10.80 -10.00 16.36
N LYS A 108 -9.92 -10.54 15.51
CA LYS A 108 -9.42 -11.92 15.72
C LYS A 108 -8.97 -12.08 17.15
#